data_AF-A0A9N9Q013-F1
#
_entry.id   AF-A0A9N9Q013-F1
#
_cell.length_a   1.000
_cell.length_b   1.000
_cell.length_c   1.000
_cell.angle_alpha   90.00
_cell.angle_beta   90.00
_cell.angle_gamma   90.00
#
_symmetry.space_group_name_H-M   'P 1'
#
loop_
_entity.id
_entity.type
_entity.pdbx_description
1 polymer ?
#
loop_
_entity_poly.entity_id
_entity_poly.type
_entity_poly.pdbx_seq_one_letter_code
_entity_poly.pdbx_strand_id
1 'polypeptide(L)'
;MAPNSWITLTAGPYHAYPKTVGVIYVFIIVKYLPFKASTLKTVTVLQSTGLTLNDSWAEKIISEFINKDDVLNLDFLQVVIVTYVNSASAKLCLEPSAIDVLNKHAMQNWEYASVQSWKAGPYFTEGQNLFQAWRLYEDTLEAFHLTIIPNTEHDSSSVFSSIYYFSVDKGKALHGARIAVKDIYNLKGAKTAGSSRSYRQLYRPSAESVSSVPNLIDFGAIIVGKTKTTTFADREIPTGELIDTHAPFNPRGDGYIVPGGCRSGSGSALTSYDWLDYAIGTDN
;
A
#
# COMPACT_ATOMS: atom_id res chain seq x y z
N MET A 1 4.31 7.93 -17.04
CA MET A 1 4.46 8.25 -15.61
C MET A 1 5.00 9.66 -15.48
N ALA A 2 4.39 10.50 -14.63
CA ALA A 2 4.91 11.85 -14.39
C ALA A 2 6.21 11.75 -13.56
N PRO A 3 7.31 12.41 -13.98
CA PRO A 3 8.65 12.26 -13.40
C PRO A 3 8.81 12.70 -11.92
N ASN A 4 7.76 13.17 -11.25
CA ASN A 4 7.82 13.73 -9.89
C ASN A 4 7.00 12.94 -8.84
N SER A 5 6.63 11.69 -9.11
CA SER A 5 5.73 10.89 -8.25
C SER A 5 6.44 10.02 -7.20
N TRP A 6 7.75 10.17 -7.03
CA TRP A 6 8.60 9.31 -6.20
C TRP A 6 9.30 10.12 -5.12
N ILE A 7 9.35 9.57 -3.91
CA ILE A 7 10.03 10.19 -2.78
C ILE A 7 10.61 9.11 -1.87
N THR A 8 11.85 9.31 -1.43
CA THR A 8 12.48 8.44 -0.43
C THR A 8 12.37 9.10 0.93
N LEU A 9 11.71 8.42 1.86
CA LEU A 9 11.57 8.80 3.25
C LEU A 9 12.51 7.92 4.09
N THR A 10 12.62 8.19 5.39
CA THR A 10 13.45 7.41 6.33
C THR A 10 13.09 5.93 6.34
N ALA A 11 11.81 5.58 6.18
CA ALA A 11 11.33 4.20 6.11
C ALA A 11 11.51 3.52 4.73
N GLY A 12 12.09 4.23 3.74
CA GLY A 12 12.34 3.72 2.39
C GLY A 12 11.58 4.46 1.28
N PRO A 13 11.45 3.84 0.09
CA PRO A 13 10.85 4.48 -1.06
C PRO A 13 9.31 4.50 -1.01
N TYR A 14 8.74 5.60 -1.48
CA TYR A 14 7.30 5.81 -1.60
C TYR A 14 6.93 6.34 -2.98
N HIS A 15 5.69 6.05 -3.37
CA HIS A 15 5.05 6.57 -4.56
C HIS A 15 3.80 7.36 -4.18
N ALA A 16 3.62 8.53 -4.79
CA ALA A 16 2.35 9.24 -4.78
C ALA A 16 1.44 8.64 -5.84
N TYR A 17 0.27 8.14 -5.44
CA TYR A 17 -0.70 7.57 -6.39
C TYR A 17 -1.03 8.60 -7.48
N PRO A 18 -1.00 8.24 -8.78
CA PRO A 18 -1.13 9.23 -9.86
C PRO A 18 -2.47 9.99 -9.89
N LYS A 19 -3.54 9.45 -9.30
CA LYS A 19 -4.84 10.14 -9.21
C LYS A 19 -4.98 10.85 -7.87
N THR A 20 -5.39 12.12 -7.93
CA THR A 20 -5.74 12.89 -6.73
C THR A 20 -6.96 12.28 -6.04
N VAL A 21 -6.92 12.19 -4.71
CA VAL A 21 -8.08 11.83 -3.87
C VAL A 21 -8.89 13.06 -3.43
N GLY A 22 -8.39 14.26 -3.71
CA GLY A 22 -9.09 15.49 -3.39
C GLY A 22 -8.16 16.70 -3.39
N VAL A 23 -8.74 17.86 -3.07
CA VAL A 23 -8.05 19.14 -3.08
C VAL A 23 -8.11 19.75 -1.69
N ILE A 24 -6.96 20.09 -1.12
CA ILE A 24 -6.87 20.87 0.12
C ILE A 24 -7.13 22.34 -0.26
N TYR A 25 -8.09 23.01 0.40
CA TYR A 25 -8.44 24.40 0.06
C TYR A 25 -7.42 25.43 0.59
N VAL A 26 -7.27 26.53 -0.16
CA VAL A 26 -6.19 27.55 -0.03
C VAL A 26 -6.03 28.17 1.37
N PHE A 27 -7.10 28.33 2.15
CA PHE A 27 -7.00 28.87 3.52
C PHE A 27 -6.13 28.02 4.45
N ILE A 28 -6.00 26.72 4.15
CA ILE A 28 -5.18 25.73 4.87
C ILE A 28 -3.71 25.73 4.39
N ILE A 29 -3.48 26.30 3.21
CA ILE A 29 -2.25 26.11 2.44
C ILE A 29 -1.30 27.30 2.64
N VAL A 30 -1.85 28.50 2.78
CA VAL A 30 -1.09 29.76 2.77
C VAL A 30 -0.29 30.00 4.04
N LYS A 31 -0.65 29.38 5.17
CA LYS A 31 -0.04 29.70 6.48
C LYS A 31 1.29 29.00 6.75
N TYR A 32 1.54 27.82 6.15
CA TYR A 32 2.68 26.96 6.53
C TYR A 32 3.42 26.28 5.38
N LEU A 33 2.89 26.35 4.16
CA LEU A 33 3.52 25.75 3.00
C LEU A 33 3.87 26.85 1.99
N PRO A 34 5.09 27.43 2.01
CA PRO A 34 5.54 28.20 0.87
C PRO A 34 5.59 27.24 -0.32
N PHE A 35 4.64 27.40 -1.25
CA PHE A 35 4.59 26.61 -2.46
C PHE A 35 5.68 27.10 -3.41
N LYS A 36 6.82 26.40 -3.42
CA LYS A 36 7.47 26.14 -4.70
C LYS A 36 6.68 25.00 -5.34
N ALA A 37 6.05 25.27 -6.47
CA ALA A 37 4.96 24.50 -7.06
C ALA A 37 5.35 23.09 -7.60
N SER A 38 6.42 22.46 -7.10
CA SER A 38 6.99 21.27 -7.74
C SER A 38 7.59 20.21 -6.82
N THR A 39 7.35 20.24 -5.50
CA THR A 39 7.87 19.22 -4.58
C THR A 39 6.74 18.59 -3.77
N LEU A 40 6.66 17.26 -3.83
CA LEU A 40 5.78 16.46 -2.95
C LEU A 40 6.12 16.74 -1.49
N LYS A 41 5.08 16.94 -0.68
CA LYS A 41 5.19 17.06 0.77
C LYS A 41 4.36 15.98 1.44
N THR A 42 4.83 15.50 2.57
CA THR A 42 4.13 14.47 3.33
C THR A 42 3.00 15.09 4.15
N VAL A 43 1.86 14.40 4.16
CA VAL A 43 0.66 14.82 4.87
C VAL A 43 0.07 13.62 5.59
N THR A 44 -0.42 13.84 6.80
CA THR A 44 -1.21 12.86 7.54
C THR A 44 -2.63 13.35 7.66
N VAL A 45 -3.61 12.52 7.29
CA VAL A 45 -5.03 12.78 7.56
C VAL A 45 -5.46 11.98 8.79
N LEU A 46 -5.99 12.69 9.78
CA LEU A 46 -6.60 12.15 10.99
C LEU A 46 -8.11 12.30 10.92
N GLN A 47 -8.85 11.31 11.40
CA GLN A 47 -10.30 11.38 11.57
C GLN A 47 -10.66 11.44 13.04
N SER A 48 -11.52 12.38 13.41
CA SER A 48 -12.09 12.49 14.75
C SER A 48 -13.61 12.33 14.74
N THR A 49 -14.12 11.63 15.75
CA THR A 49 -15.56 11.53 16.07
C THR A 49 -16.00 12.56 17.11
N GLY A 50 -15.06 13.15 17.85
CA GLY A 50 -15.28 14.19 18.85
C GLY A 50 -14.96 15.58 18.30
N LEU A 51 -15.68 16.59 18.79
CA LEU A 51 -15.44 18.00 18.41
C LEU A 51 -14.33 18.65 19.23
N THR A 52 -14.06 18.17 20.44
CA THR A 52 -12.99 18.65 21.29
C THR A 52 -11.89 17.60 21.36
N LEU A 53 -10.66 18.01 21.04
CA LEU A 53 -9.50 17.14 20.97
C LEU A 53 -8.47 17.58 22.00
N ASN A 54 -8.18 16.70 22.96
CA ASN A 54 -7.27 16.92 24.07
C ASN A 54 -5.96 16.10 23.92
N ASP A 55 -5.08 16.22 24.90
CA ASP A 55 -3.85 15.44 25.03
C ASP A 55 -4.08 13.93 24.92
N SER A 56 -5.06 13.39 25.63
CA SER A 56 -5.37 11.95 25.58
C SER A 56 -5.72 11.48 24.16
N TRP A 57 -6.48 12.29 23.41
CA TRP A 57 -6.74 12.02 21.99
C TRP A 57 -5.46 12.06 21.17
N ALA A 58 -4.60 13.08 21.37
CA ALA A 58 -3.36 13.24 20.64
C ALA A 58 -2.37 12.08 20.91
N GLU A 59 -2.21 11.67 22.17
CA GLU A 59 -1.36 10.54 22.55
C GLU A 59 -1.88 9.22 21.98
N LYS A 60 -3.20 9.01 22.04
CA LYS A 60 -3.83 7.83 21.46
C LYS A 60 -3.61 7.79 19.94
N ILE A 61 -3.83 8.90 19.24
CA ILE A 61 -3.71 8.88 17.79
C ILE A 61 -2.24 8.73 17.37
N ILE A 62 -1.28 9.40 18.03
CA ILE A 62 0.14 9.21 17.75
C ILE A 62 0.58 7.76 18.02
N SER A 63 0.13 7.16 19.12
CA SER A 63 0.47 5.76 19.43
C SER A 63 -0.17 4.78 18.45
N GLU A 64 -1.41 5.01 18.02
CA GLU A 64 -2.00 4.24 16.92
C GLU A 64 -1.25 4.47 15.61
N PHE A 65 -0.77 5.69 15.35
CA PHE A 65 0.00 6.04 14.15
C PHE A 65 1.34 5.30 14.07
N ILE A 66 2.09 5.25 15.17
CA ILE A 66 3.40 4.60 15.22
C ILE A 66 3.29 3.07 15.12
N ASN A 67 2.19 2.48 15.62
CA ASN A 67 2.13 1.03 15.85
C ASN A 67 1.19 0.25 14.91
N LYS A 68 0.46 0.90 14.00
CA LYS A 68 -0.63 0.24 13.25
C LYS A 68 -0.22 -0.33 11.89
N ASP A 69 0.77 0.23 11.21
CA ASP A 69 1.23 -0.19 9.86
C ASP A 69 2.66 0.34 9.60
N ASP A 70 3.42 -0.35 8.76
CA ASP A 70 4.73 0.01 8.28
C ASP A 70 4.73 1.00 7.08
N VAL A 71 3.57 1.41 6.54
CA VAL A 71 3.45 2.49 5.53
C VAL A 71 3.61 3.89 6.16
N LEU A 72 3.24 4.06 7.41
CA LEU A 72 3.24 5.36 8.08
C LEU A 72 4.49 5.49 8.96
N ASN A 73 5.16 6.64 8.90
CA ASN A 73 6.35 6.92 9.69
C ASN A 73 6.41 8.41 10.07
N LEU A 74 7.37 8.80 10.91
CA LEU A 74 7.47 10.16 11.45
C LEU A 74 7.63 11.23 10.37
N ASP A 75 8.16 10.90 9.19
CA ASP A 75 8.26 11.87 8.10
C ASP A 75 6.89 12.31 7.59
N PHE A 76 5.81 11.55 7.84
CA PHE A 76 4.45 11.94 7.51
C PHE A 76 3.82 12.97 8.45
N LEU A 77 4.52 13.36 9.51
CA LEU A 77 4.02 14.33 10.50
C LEU A 77 4.40 15.78 10.17
N GLN A 78 4.95 16.04 8.98
CA GLN A 78 5.26 17.42 8.54
C GLN A 78 4.01 18.31 8.49
N VAL A 79 2.90 17.75 8.00
CA VAL A 79 1.58 18.38 7.94
C VAL A 79 0.54 17.39 8.44
N VAL A 80 -0.26 17.81 9.42
CA VAL A 80 -1.40 17.02 9.91
C VAL A 80 -2.70 17.73 9.60
N ILE A 81 -3.61 17.02 8.94
CA ILE A 81 -4.97 17.47 8.64
C ILE A 81 -5.93 16.68 9.51
N VAL A 82 -6.68 17.37 10.38
CA VAL A 82 -7.73 16.74 11.18
C VAL A 82 -9.08 16.96 10.52
N THR A 83 -9.79 15.87 10.25
CA THR A 83 -11.13 15.85 9.65
C THR A 83 -12.17 15.35 10.65
N TYR A 84 -13.37 15.91 10.59
CA TYR A 84 -14.51 15.50 11.41
C TYR A 84 -15.52 14.71 10.56
N VAL A 85 -15.86 13.50 10.99
CA VAL A 85 -16.65 12.57 10.17
C VAL A 85 -18.17 12.83 10.20
N ASN A 86 -18.69 13.55 11.21
CA ASN A 86 -20.15 13.60 11.43
C ASN A 86 -20.86 14.86 10.89
N SER A 87 -20.16 15.96 10.58
CA SER A 87 -20.79 17.17 10.05
C SER A 87 -19.81 18.15 9.40
N ALA A 88 -20.19 18.70 8.23
CA ALA A 88 -19.41 19.69 7.49
C ALA A 88 -19.35 21.07 8.16
N SER A 89 -20.31 21.35 9.05
CA SER A 89 -20.49 22.65 9.68
C SER A 89 -19.85 22.73 11.06
N ALA A 90 -19.38 21.60 11.61
CA ALA A 90 -18.95 21.54 12.99
C ALA A 90 -17.49 21.97 13.13
N LYS A 91 -17.24 22.95 14.01
CA LYS A 91 -15.91 23.48 14.27
C LYS A 91 -15.18 22.56 15.25
N LEU A 92 -14.13 21.89 14.79
CA LEU A 92 -13.20 21.17 15.67
C LEU A 92 -12.46 22.17 16.57
N CYS A 93 -12.34 21.83 17.85
CA CYS A 93 -11.59 22.56 18.86
C CYS A 93 -10.40 21.69 19.30
N LEU A 94 -9.18 22.13 18.99
CA LEU A 94 -7.97 21.53 19.56
C LEU A 94 -7.61 22.26 20.84
N GLU A 95 -7.50 21.53 21.94
CA GLU A 95 -7.03 22.10 23.20
C GLU A 95 -5.52 22.34 23.15
N PRO A 96 -5.00 23.35 23.89
CA PRO A 96 -3.56 23.60 23.99
C PRO A 96 -2.75 22.35 24.39
N SER A 97 -3.30 21.50 25.25
CA SER A 97 -2.70 20.23 25.68
C SER A 97 -2.47 19.25 24.52
N ALA A 98 -3.43 19.14 23.60
CA ALA A 98 -3.27 18.35 22.37
C ALA A 98 -2.16 18.91 21.49
N ILE A 99 -2.13 20.23 21.32
CA ILE A 99 -1.13 20.94 20.51
C ILE A 99 0.28 20.64 21.03
N ASP A 100 0.48 20.68 22.35
CA ASP A 100 1.77 20.40 22.97
C ASP A 100 2.23 18.95 22.72
N VAL A 101 1.33 17.98 22.77
CA VAL A 101 1.63 16.56 22.46
C VAL A 101 2.01 16.40 20.98
N LEU A 102 1.26 17.03 20.08
CA LEU A 102 1.48 16.99 18.64
C LEU A 102 2.85 17.61 18.28
N ASN A 103 3.14 18.80 18.81
CA ASN A 103 4.39 19.53 18.53
C ASN A 103 5.66 18.77 18.97
N LYS A 104 5.57 17.89 19.99
CA LYS A 104 6.70 17.04 20.41
C LYS A 104 7.16 16.06 19.34
N HIS A 105 6.29 15.67 18.41
CA HIS A 105 6.54 14.63 17.40
C HIS A 105 6.82 15.20 16.00
N ALA A 106 7.50 16.36 15.95
CA ALA A 106 7.88 17.08 14.72
C ALA A 106 6.72 17.70 13.91
N MET A 107 5.54 17.86 14.52
CA MET A 107 4.44 18.62 13.92
C MET A 107 4.70 20.12 14.06
N GLN A 108 5.45 20.71 13.13
CA GLN A 108 5.60 22.17 13.13
C GLN A 108 4.36 22.87 12.56
N ASN A 109 3.55 22.14 11.78
CA ASN A 109 2.41 22.66 11.06
C ASN A 109 1.24 21.67 11.12
N TRP A 110 0.11 22.06 11.71
CA TRP A 110 -1.12 21.28 11.70
C TRP A 110 -2.30 22.19 11.39
N GLU A 111 -3.29 21.61 10.72
CA GLU A 111 -4.37 22.33 10.06
C GLU A 111 -5.68 21.56 10.27
N TYR A 112 -6.78 22.31 10.29
CA TYR A 112 -8.13 21.76 10.36
C TYR A 112 -8.77 21.87 8.98
N ALA A 113 -9.33 20.76 8.49
CA ALA A 113 -10.17 20.75 7.31
C ALA A 113 -11.58 20.26 7.67
N SER A 114 -12.61 21.06 7.39
CA SER A 114 -13.99 20.60 7.48
C SER A 114 -14.33 19.69 6.31
N VAL A 115 -14.86 18.52 6.63
CA VAL A 115 -15.46 17.47 5.77
C VAL A 115 -14.86 17.36 4.37
N GLN A 116 -13.87 16.48 4.30
CA GLN A 116 -13.63 15.67 3.12
C GLN A 116 -13.67 14.20 3.53
N SER A 117 -14.26 13.35 2.70
CA SER A 117 -14.44 11.92 2.94
C SER A 117 -13.13 11.12 2.79
N TRP A 118 -11.99 11.75 3.11
CA TRP A 118 -10.68 11.13 3.06
C TRP A 118 -10.54 10.17 4.22
N LYS A 119 -10.04 8.98 3.93
CA LYS A 119 -9.72 8.00 4.97
C LYS A 119 -8.55 8.49 5.80
N ALA A 120 -8.53 8.17 7.09
CA ALA A 120 -7.34 8.42 7.90
C ALA A 120 -6.13 7.66 7.32
N GLY A 121 -4.95 8.28 7.33
CA GLY A 121 -3.72 7.65 6.83
C GLY A 121 -2.69 8.64 6.26
N PRO A 122 -1.59 8.13 5.71
CA PRO A 122 -0.54 8.92 5.06
C PRO A 122 -0.91 9.30 3.62
N TYR A 123 -0.53 10.51 3.23
CA TYR A 123 -0.75 11.11 1.93
C TYR A 123 0.44 11.96 1.50
N PHE A 124 0.48 12.29 0.22
CA PHE A 124 1.33 13.35 -0.31
C PHE A 124 0.49 14.52 -0.80
N THR A 125 1.04 15.72 -0.76
CA THR A 125 0.46 16.90 -1.41
C THR A 125 1.43 17.51 -2.41
N GLU A 126 0.91 17.87 -3.58
CA GLU A 126 1.57 18.74 -4.57
C GLU A 126 0.59 19.84 -4.98
N GLY A 127 0.97 21.09 -4.74
CA GLY A 127 0.00 22.18 -4.82
C GLY A 127 -1.15 21.98 -3.84
N GLN A 128 -2.37 22.02 -4.37
CA GLN A 128 -3.58 21.76 -3.60
C GLN A 128 -4.00 20.28 -3.66
N ASN A 129 -3.36 19.46 -4.51
CA ASN A 129 -3.80 18.10 -4.77
C ASN A 129 -3.28 17.15 -3.70
N LEU A 130 -4.16 16.31 -3.16
CA LEU A 130 -3.85 15.26 -2.21
C LEU A 130 -3.75 13.92 -2.95
N PHE A 131 -2.67 13.18 -2.75
CA PHE A 131 -2.40 11.89 -3.36
C PHE A 131 -2.19 10.84 -2.28
N GLN A 132 -2.64 9.62 -2.52
CA GLN A 132 -2.38 8.53 -1.58
C GLN A 132 -0.89 8.21 -1.52
N ALA A 133 -0.38 7.98 -0.32
CA ALA A 133 0.99 7.51 -0.13
C ALA A 133 1.04 5.99 -0.22
N TRP A 134 1.84 5.47 -1.14
CA TRP A 134 2.09 4.04 -1.30
C TRP A 134 3.53 3.74 -0.93
N ARG A 135 3.73 2.82 0.03
CA ARG A 135 5.07 2.35 0.34
C ARG A 135 5.49 1.33 -0.70
N LEU A 136 6.74 1.42 -1.13
CA LEU A 136 7.28 0.52 -2.12
C LEU A 136 8.23 -0.47 -1.46
N TYR A 137 8.06 -1.73 -1.83
CA TYR A 137 8.92 -2.82 -1.40
C TYR A 137 9.66 -3.37 -2.59
N GLU A 138 10.91 -3.70 -2.37
CA GLU A 138 11.75 -4.37 -3.34
C GLU A 138 11.46 -5.88 -3.32
N ASP A 139 11.38 -6.48 -4.51
CA ASP A 139 11.26 -7.93 -4.67
C ASP A 139 12.67 -8.56 -4.75
N THR A 140 13.41 -8.52 -3.65
CA THR A 140 14.82 -8.92 -3.58
C THR A 140 15.07 -10.39 -3.94
N LEU A 141 14.07 -11.26 -3.81
CA LEU A 141 14.13 -12.68 -4.17
C LEU A 141 13.57 -12.97 -5.56
N GLU A 142 13.14 -11.95 -6.29
CA GLU A 142 12.41 -12.09 -7.54
C GLU A 142 11.24 -13.08 -7.43
N ALA A 143 10.47 -13.01 -6.35
CA ALA A 143 9.38 -13.92 -6.07
C ALA A 143 8.10 -13.60 -6.86
N PHE A 144 7.99 -12.38 -7.40
CA PHE A 144 6.80 -11.90 -8.09
C PHE A 144 6.93 -11.86 -9.61
N HIS A 145 5.76 -11.89 -10.25
CA HIS A 145 5.57 -11.80 -11.69
C HIS A 145 4.93 -10.48 -12.10
N LEU A 146 3.96 -10.03 -11.32
CA LEU A 146 3.54 -8.65 -11.36
C LEU A 146 3.13 -8.19 -9.96
N THR A 147 3.27 -6.89 -9.74
CA THR A 147 2.55 -6.21 -8.68
C THR A 147 1.12 -5.94 -9.12
N ILE A 148 0.19 -6.08 -8.19
CA ILE A 148 -1.17 -5.59 -8.36
C ILE A 148 -1.29 -4.23 -7.71
N ILE A 149 -1.66 -3.25 -8.52
CA ILE A 149 -2.12 -1.96 -8.04
C ILE A 149 -3.62 -2.09 -7.74
N PRO A 150 -4.07 -1.81 -6.50
CA PRO A 150 -5.49 -1.77 -6.17
C PRO A 150 -6.15 -0.73 -7.07
N ASN A 151 -7.01 -1.20 -7.95
CA ASN A 151 -7.58 -0.37 -8.97
C ASN A 151 -8.92 0.19 -8.48
N THR A 152 -9.06 1.51 -8.43
CA THR A 152 -10.40 2.11 -8.52
C THR A 152 -10.86 2.21 -9.97
N GLU A 153 -9.94 2.32 -10.95
CA GLU A 153 -10.25 2.32 -12.39
C GLU A 153 -9.03 2.02 -13.29
N HIS A 154 -9.11 0.88 -13.97
CA HIS A 154 -8.39 0.43 -15.18
C HIS A 154 -7.03 1.07 -15.55
N ASP A 155 -5.98 0.95 -14.73
CA ASP A 155 -4.63 0.96 -15.31
C ASP A 155 -3.66 0.01 -14.63
N SER A 156 -2.90 -0.73 -15.42
CA SER A 156 -2.07 -1.86 -14.99
C SER A 156 -0.72 -1.77 -15.67
N SER A 157 0.18 -0.95 -15.12
CA SER A 157 1.60 -0.93 -15.51
C SER A 157 2.43 -0.19 -14.46
N SER A 158 3.14 -0.94 -13.61
CA SER A 158 4.53 -0.68 -13.20
C SER A 158 5.03 -1.73 -12.19
N VAL A 159 6.32 -2.07 -12.29
CA VAL A 159 7.01 -3.15 -11.57
C VAL A 159 7.60 -2.62 -10.27
N PHE A 160 6.75 -2.45 -9.24
CA PHE A 160 7.17 -2.22 -7.86
C PHE A 160 6.08 -2.74 -6.94
N SER A 161 6.38 -3.51 -5.89
CA SER A 161 5.38 -3.86 -4.88
C SER A 161 4.94 -2.59 -4.18
N SER A 162 3.78 -2.06 -4.54
CA SER A 162 3.20 -0.90 -3.87
C SER A 162 2.14 -1.38 -2.90
N ILE A 163 2.36 -1.14 -1.62
CA ILE A 163 1.37 -1.42 -0.58
C ILE A 163 0.74 -0.09 -0.21
N TYR A 164 -0.57 -0.08 -0.39
CA TYR A 164 -1.44 1.01 0.01
C TYR A 164 -1.89 0.80 1.44
N TYR A 165 -1.93 1.88 2.22
CA TYR A 165 -2.65 1.92 3.49
C TYR A 165 -4.16 1.83 3.21
N PHE A 166 -4.74 0.63 3.20
CA PHE A 166 -6.16 0.53 3.48
C PHE A 166 -6.36 0.87 4.96
N SER A 167 -7.33 1.73 5.26
CA SER A 167 -7.86 1.83 6.61
C SER A 167 -8.20 0.42 7.09
N VAL A 168 -7.37 -0.15 7.97
CA VAL A 168 -7.59 -1.47 8.54
C VAL A 168 -8.96 -1.47 9.20
N ASP A 169 -9.91 -2.17 8.57
CA ASP A 169 -11.20 -2.40 9.16
C ASP A 169 -11.06 -3.53 10.17
N LYS A 170 -10.98 -3.15 11.46
CA LYS A 170 -10.90 -4.08 12.58
C LYS A 170 -12.13 -5.01 12.68
N GLY A 171 -13.20 -4.74 11.93
CA GLY A 171 -14.38 -5.59 11.85
C GLY A 171 -14.27 -6.74 10.85
N LYS A 172 -13.24 -6.76 9.99
CA LYS A 172 -13.09 -7.77 8.94
C LYS A 172 -12.03 -8.81 9.31
N ALA A 173 -12.31 -10.09 9.10
CA ALA A 173 -11.47 -11.20 9.57
C ALA A 173 -9.98 -11.13 9.21
N LEU A 174 -9.63 -10.57 8.04
CA LEU A 174 -8.25 -10.44 7.58
C LEU A 174 -7.63 -9.07 7.88
N HIS A 175 -8.39 -8.10 8.40
CA HIS A 175 -7.85 -6.85 8.94
C HIS A 175 -6.79 -6.14 8.06
N GLY A 176 -6.93 -6.14 6.74
CA GLY A 176 -5.93 -5.53 5.83
C GLY A 176 -4.74 -6.44 5.46
N ALA A 177 -4.79 -7.73 5.78
CA ALA A 177 -3.69 -8.66 5.51
C ALA A 177 -3.30 -8.66 4.04
N ARG A 178 -2.00 -8.58 3.80
CA ARG A 178 -1.36 -8.52 2.49
C ARG A 178 -1.17 -9.92 1.96
N ILE A 179 -1.84 -10.22 0.85
CA ILE A 179 -1.90 -11.56 0.27
C ILE A 179 -1.32 -11.57 -1.13
N ALA A 180 -0.31 -12.42 -1.33
CA ALA A 180 0.24 -12.72 -2.64
C ALA A 180 -0.50 -13.90 -3.27
N VAL A 181 -0.69 -13.87 -4.59
CA VAL A 181 -1.53 -14.84 -5.30
C VAL A 181 -0.71 -15.57 -6.35
N LYS A 182 -0.66 -16.90 -6.36
CA LYS A 182 0.07 -17.65 -7.39
C LYS A 182 -0.39 -17.30 -8.81
N ASP A 183 0.53 -17.20 -9.78
CA ASP A 183 0.26 -16.71 -11.14
C ASP A 183 -0.62 -17.60 -12.04
N ILE A 184 -1.20 -18.68 -11.51
CA ILE A 184 -2.23 -19.48 -12.19
C ILE A 184 -3.66 -19.09 -11.80
N TYR A 185 -3.83 -18.28 -10.75
CA TYR A 185 -5.13 -17.78 -10.34
C TYR A 185 -5.51 -16.61 -11.22
N ASN A 186 -6.75 -16.52 -11.71
CA ASN A 186 -7.21 -15.33 -12.43
C ASN A 186 -7.47 -14.17 -11.46
N LEU A 187 -7.00 -12.97 -11.84
CA LEU A 187 -7.30 -11.72 -11.15
C LEU A 187 -7.86 -10.75 -12.19
N LYS A 188 -9.06 -10.21 -11.94
CA LYS A 188 -9.72 -9.24 -12.82
C LYS A 188 -8.79 -8.08 -13.17
N GLY A 189 -8.63 -7.81 -14.45
CA GLY A 189 -7.77 -6.74 -14.95
C GLY A 189 -6.27 -7.08 -15.01
N ALA A 190 -5.84 -8.23 -14.49
CA ALA A 190 -4.46 -8.69 -14.60
C ALA A 190 -4.32 -9.87 -15.57
N LYS A 191 -3.17 -9.96 -16.23
CA LYS A 191 -2.81 -11.16 -17.01
C LYS A 191 -2.43 -12.29 -16.06
N THR A 192 -2.85 -13.49 -16.40
CA THR A 192 -2.45 -14.76 -15.77
C THR A 192 -1.52 -15.42 -16.77
N ALA A 193 -0.28 -15.74 -16.39
CA ALA A 193 0.70 -16.29 -17.32
C ALA A 193 1.02 -17.76 -17.05
N GLY A 194 0.81 -18.25 -15.83
CA GLY A 194 1.28 -19.57 -15.42
C GLY A 194 2.77 -19.75 -15.67
N SER A 195 3.58 -18.70 -15.44
CA SER A 195 5.01 -18.67 -15.77
C SER A 195 5.37 -18.93 -17.23
N SER A 196 4.44 -18.73 -18.18
CA SER A 196 4.72 -18.81 -19.63
C SER A 196 4.65 -17.44 -20.30
N ARG A 197 5.70 -17.07 -21.03
CA ARG A 197 5.76 -15.83 -21.82
C ARG A 197 4.74 -15.85 -22.96
N SER A 198 4.67 -16.97 -23.68
CA SER A 198 3.73 -17.17 -24.79
C SER A 198 2.29 -17.09 -24.32
N TYR A 199 1.96 -17.72 -23.19
CA TYR A 199 0.62 -17.65 -22.61
C TYR A 199 0.25 -16.21 -22.20
N ARG A 200 1.18 -15.49 -21.55
CA ARG A 200 1.00 -14.07 -21.22
C ARG A 200 0.76 -13.21 -22.46
N GLN A 201 1.46 -13.48 -23.57
CA GLN A 201 1.31 -12.71 -24.81
C GLN A 201 -0.03 -13.01 -25.49
N LEU A 202 -0.42 -14.28 -25.54
CA LEU A 202 -1.61 -14.75 -26.24
C LEU A 202 -2.90 -14.20 -25.63
N TYR A 203 -3.00 -14.18 -24.30
CA TYR A 203 -4.25 -13.82 -23.62
C TYR A 203 -4.27 -12.37 -23.13
N ARG A 204 -5.46 -11.78 -23.23
CA ARG A 204 -5.79 -10.49 -22.61
C ARG A 204 -5.88 -10.62 -21.09
N PRO A 205 -5.84 -9.52 -20.32
CA PRO A 205 -6.11 -9.56 -18.89
C PRO A 205 -7.45 -10.24 -18.57
N SER A 206 -7.51 -10.95 -17.45
CA SER A 206 -8.70 -11.72 -17.06
C SER A 206 -9.89 -10.79 -16.84
N ALA A 207 -11.07 -11.16 -17.34
CA ALA A 207 -12.30 -10.39 -17.14
C ALA A 207 -12.81 -10.49 -15.69
N GLU A 208 -12.52 -11.61 -15.03
CA GLU A 208 -12.99 -11.93 -13.69
C GLU A 208 -11.85 -12.50 -12.84
N SER A 209 -11.96 -12.32 -11.53
CA SER A 209 -11.12 -13.00 -10.56
C SER A 209 -11.68 -14.39 -10.28
N VAL A 210 -10.82 -15.35 -9.95
CA VAL A 210 -11.22 -16.65 -9.39
C VAL A 210 -12.03 -16.45 -8.10
N SER A 211 -13.00 -17.32 -7.84
CA SER A 211 -13.99 -17.19 -6.76
C SER A 211 -13.41 -17.00 -5.36
N SER A 212 -12.21 -17.52 -5.08
CA SER A 212 -11.57 -17.34 -3.77
C SER A 212 -11.09 -15.90 -3.52
N VAL A 213 -10.76 -15.13 -4.56
CA VAL A 213 -10.17 -13.80 -4.41
C VAL A 213 -11.19 -12.75 -3.92
N PRO A 214 -12.41 -12.64 -4.50
CA PRO A 214 -13.44 -11.76 -3.95
C PRO A 214 -13.72 -12.04 -2.47
N ASN A 215 -13.80 -13.30 -2.07
CA ASN A 215 -14.02 -13.67 -0.66
C ASN A 215 -12.90 -13.13 0.25
N LEU A 216 -11.63 -13.24 -0.16
CA LEU A 216 -10.52 -12.69 0.60
C LEU A 216 -10.62 -11.16 0.72
N ILE A 217 -10.96 -10.46 -0.37
CA ILE A 217 -11.14 -9.01 -0.38
C ILE A 217 -12.32 -8.59 0.51
N ASP A 218 -13.43 -9.33 0.48
CA ASP A 218 -14.60 -9.09 1.33
C ASP A 218 -14.24 -9.22 2.81
N PHE A 219 -13.40 -10.21 3.16
CA PHE A 219 -12.79 -10.36 4.48
C PHE A 219 -11.67 -9.37 4.79
N GLY A 220 -11.38 -8.42 3.89
CA GLY A 220 -10.46 -7.32 4.14
C GLY A 220 -9.01 -7.56 3.70
N ALA A 221 -8.75 -8.56 2.86
CA ALA A 221 -7.42 -8.78 2.30
C ALA A 221 -7.03 -7.70 1.28
N ILE A 222 -5.73 -7.43 1.20
CA ILE A 222 -5.10 -6.61 0.17
C ILE A 222 -4.30 -7.53 -0.75
N ILE A 223 -4.72 -7.65 -2.02
CA ILE A 223 -3.97 -8.44 -3.00
C ILE A 223 -2.79 -7.60 -3.52
N VAL A 224 -1.57 -8.03 -3.23
CA VAL A 224 -0.36 -7.24 -3.50
C VAL A 224 0.32 -7.58 -4.82
N GLY A 225 0.13 -8.80 -5.34
CA GLY A 225 0.87 -9.25 -6.51
C GLY A 225 0.56 -10.68 -6.91
N LYS A 226 1.06 -11.06 -8.10
CA LYS A 226 1.15 -12.47 -8.48
C LYS A 226 2.54 -13.03 -8.27
N THR A 227 2.66 -14.17 -7.59
CA THR A 227 3.93 -14.83 -7.36
C THR A 227 4.29 -15.79 -8.50
N LYS A 228 5.59 -15.96 -8.75
CA LYS A 228 6.14 -16.97 -9.65
C LYS A 228 5.68 -18.38 -9.27
N THR A 229 5.60 -19.24 -10.27
CA THR A 229 5.29 -20.68 -10.18
C THR A 229 6.22 -21.45 -11.13
N THR A 230 6.29 -22.78 -11.01
CA THR A 230 6.69 -23.60 -12.18
C THR A 230 5.66 -23.44 -13.30
N THR A 231 6.07 -23.66 -14.55
CA THR A 231 5.22 -23.46 -15.73
C THR A 231 3.91 -24.25 -15.58
N PHE A 232 2.77 -23.57 -15.68
CA PHE A 232 1.43 -24.11 -15.48
C PHE A 232 1.23 -24.92 -14.18
N ALA A 233 2.03 -24.64 -13.16
CA ALA A 233 2.09 -25.40 -11.91
C ALA A 233 2.45 -26.89 -12.08
N ASP A 234 3.19 -27.21 -13.13
CA ASP A 234 3.71 -28.54 -13.40
C ASP A 234 4.87 -28.92 -12.45
N ARG A 235 5.32 -30.18 -12.52
CA ARG A 235 6.35 -30.78 -11.67
C ARG A 235 7.79 -30.45 -12.09
N GLU A 236 7.98 -29.31 -12.75
CA GLU A 236 9.33 -28.83 -13.09
C GLU A 236 10.18 -28.68 -11.82
N ILE A 237 11.48 -28.96 -11.95
CA ILE A 237 12.48 -28.83 -10.91
C ILE A 237 13.20 -27.48 -11.07
N PRO A 238 12.94 -26.50 -10.19
CA PRO A 238 13.77 -25.31 -10.10
C PRO A 238 15.20 -25.67 -9.68
N THR A 239 16.25 -25.06 -10.21
CA THR A 239 16.28 -24.01 -11.24
C THR A 239 16.59 -24.55 -12.64
N GLY A 240 16.68 -25.87 -12.82
CA GLY A 240 17.18 -26.49 -14.05
C GLY A 240 16.15 -26.59 -15.18
N GLU A 241 14.86 -26.70 -14.87
CA GLU A 241 13.81 -26.98 -15.87
C GLU A 241 12.98 -25.76 -16.26
N LEU A 242 13.06 -24.64 -15.52
CA LEU A 242 12.30 -23.43 -15.82
C LEU A 242 13.00 -22.64 -16.94
N ILE A 243 12.30 -22.46 -18.06
CA ILE A 243 12.85 -21.78 -19.26
C ILE A 243 12.38 -20.33 -19.36
N ASP A 244 11.06 -20.10 -19.28
CA ASP A 244 10.46 -18.79 -19.56
C ASP A 244 10.66 -17.79 -18.41
N THR A 245 10.78 -18.29 -17.18
CA THR A 245 10.86 -17.48 -15.97
C THR A 245 11.84 -18.11 -15.00
N HIS A 246 12.88 -17.37 -14.62
CA HIS A 246 13.80 -17.87 -13.60
C HIS A 246 13.09 -18.09 -12.27
N ALA A 247 13.47 -19.18 -11.60
CA ALA A 247 13.02 -19.46 -10.25
C ALA A 247 13.37 -18.30 -9.30
N PRO A 248 12.55 -18.05 -8.28
CA PRO A 248 12.92 -17.09 -7.24
C PRO A 248 14.10 -17.60 -6.43
N PHE A 249 14.81 -16.70 -5.77
CA PHE A 249 15.81 -17.07 -4.78
C PHE A 249 15.15 -17.70 -3.56
N ASN A 250 15.80 -18.70 -2.98
CA ASN A 250 15.41 -19.26 -1.69
C ASN A 250 16.12 -18.46 -0.59
N PRO A 251 15.44 -17.92 0.43
CA PRO A 251 16.12 -17.18 1.49
C PRO A 251 17.10 -18.02 2.32
N ARG A 252 17.05 -19.35 2.20
CA ARG A 252 17.97 -20.27 2.89
C ARG A 252 19.18 -20.60 2.04
N GLY A 253 20.29 -20.88 2.71
CA GLY A 253 21.55 -21.26 2.05
C GLY A 253 22.04 -20.18 1.09
N ASP A 254 22.05 -18.93 1.56
CA ASP A 254 22.57 -17.76 0.86
C ASP A 254 21.96 -17.50 -0.53
N GLY A 255 20.72 -17.93 -0.77
CA GLY A 255 20.06 -17.79 -2.07
C GLY A 255 20.18 -19.01 -2.98
N TYR A 256 21.04 -19.98 -2.66
CA TYR A 256 21.47 -21.02 -3.61
C TYR A 256 20.82 -22.39 -3.42
N ILE A 257 19.95 -22.55 -2.43
CA ILE A 257 19.13 -23.76 -2.30
C ILE A 257 17.93 -23.68 -3.24
N VAL A 258 17.54 -24.80 -3.83
CA VAL A 258 16.33 -24.90 -4.66
C VAL A 258 15.09 -24.45 -3.86
N PRO A 259 14.26 -23.51 -4.35
CA PRO A 259 13.08 -23.00 -3.62
C PRO A 259 11.91 -24.00 -3.56
N GLY A 260 11.98 -25.11 -4.29
CA GLY A 260 10.90 -26.08 -4.43
C GLY A 260 9.80 -25.61 -5.39
N GLY A 261 9.00 -26.55 -5.93
CA GLY A 261 7.91 -26.29 -6.85
C GLY A 261 6.57 -26.84 -6.34
N CYS A 262 5.43 -26.52 -6.95
CA CYS A 262 5.22 -25.50 -7.98
C CYS A 262 4.98 -24.10 -7.40
N ARG A 263 4.97 -23.95 -6.07
CA ARG A 263 4.67 -22.70 -5.33
C ARG A 263 5.95 -21.92 -4.97
N SER A 264 6.95 -21.97 -5.84
CA SER A 264 8.28 -21.40 -5.59
C SER A 264 8.22 -19.94 -5.15
N GLY A 265 7.54 -19.08 -5.92
CA GLY A 265 7.42 -17.66 -5.61
C GLY A 265 6.63 -17.40 -4.33
N SER A 266 5.55 -18.14 -4.10
CA SER A 266 4.74 -17.99 -2.89
C SER A 266 5.54 -18.35 -1.64
N GLY A 267 6.28 -19.46 -1.68
CA GLY A 267 7.13 -19.92 -0.59
C GLY A 267 8.24 -18.91 -0.30
N SER A 268 9.05 -18.59 -1.32
CA SER A 268 10.16 -17.63 -1.18
C SER A 268 9.70 -16.27 -0.65
N ALA A 269 8.60 -15.71 -1.18
CA ALA A 269 8.08 -14.42 -0.71
C ALA A 269 7.67 -14.48 0.76
N LEU A 270 6.83 -15.46 1.13
CA LEU A 270 6.25 -15.55 2.48
C LEU A 270 7.32 -15.81 3.55
N THR A 271 8.40 -16.49 3.22
CA THR A 271 9.48 -16.77 4.18
C THR A 271 10.46 -15.62 4.37
N SER A 272 10.34 -14.53 3.61
CA SER A 272 11.41 -13.52 3.50
C SER A 272 10.92 -12.08 3.58
N TYR A 273 9.68 -11.84 3.20
CA TYR A 273 9.09 -10.51 3.20
C TYR A 273 8.22 -10.34 4.44
N ASP A 274 8.74 -9.62 5.43
CA ASP A 274 8.01 -9.28 6.67
C ASP A 274 6.74 -8.46 6.39
N TRP A 275 6.68 -7.81 5.22
CA TRP A 275 5.52 -7.08 4.75
C TRP A 275 4.46 -7.97 4.10
N LEU A 276 4.68 -9.27 3.94
CA LEU A 276 3.72 -10.18 3.32
C LEU A 276 3.11 -11.11 4.37
N ASP A 277 1.81 -10.98 4.61
CA ASP A 277 1.13 -11.73 5.68
C ASP A 277 0.77 -13.15 5.24
N TYR A 278 0.31 -13.32 3.99
CA TYR A 278 -0.08 -14.62 3.44
C TYR A 278 0.25 -14.76 1.96
N ALA A 279 0.31 -16.00 1.49
CA ALA A 279 0.34 -16.32 0.06
C ALA A 279 -0.61 -17.49 -0.24
N ILE A 280 -1.36 -17.40 -1.34
CA ILE A 280 -2.23 -18.49 -1.81
C ILE A 280 -1.61 -19.20 -3.01
N GLY A 281 -1.70 -20.53 -3.01
CA GLY A 281 -1.19 -21.40 -4.07
C GLY A 281 -2.01 -22.68 -4.20
N THR A 282 -1.68 -23.50 -5.20
CA THR A 282 -2.34 -24.79 -5.44
C THR A 282 -1.49 -25.97 -5.03
N ASP A 283 -2.17 -27.06 -4.66
CA ASP A 283 -1.60 -28.40 -4.44
C ASP A 283 -2.35 -29.41 -5.30
N ASN A 284 -1.63 -30.29 -6.00
CA ASN A 284 -2.18 -31.26 -6.95
C ASN A 284 -1.57 -32.65 -6.72
#